data_AF-A0A955YU53-F1
#
_entry.id   AF-A0A955YU53-F1
#
_cell.length_a   1.000
_cell.length_b   1.000
_cell.length_c   1.000
_cell.angle_alpha   90.00
_cell.angle_beta   90.00
_cell.angle_gamma   90.00
#
_symmetry.space_group_name_H-M   'P 1'
#
loop_
_entity.id
_entity.type
_entity.pdbx_description
1 polymer ?
#
loop_
_entity_poly.entity_id
_entity_poly.type
_entity_poly.pdbx_seq_one_letter_code
_entity_poly.pdbx_strand_id
1 'polypeptide(L)'
;HRAGVITINAAEADDLFREAMRIEMGEPVRTLLGHFRHESGHYYFDLLLDDAQKEDARALFGDERADYDRALAEYYQGGPATGWEKRFISPYASAHPFEDWAECWSHYLQARAVLDVAEHHKVLGSALSSDWASDAREIFLTLNDFCRRIGRQDAYPYLWPKPVLEKLEFIHRVIDS
;
A
#
# COMPACT_ATOMS: atom_id res chain seq x y z
N HIS A 1 -5.77 3.43 15.67
CA HIS A 1 -5.48 2.03 16.06
C HIS A 1 -5.15 1.91 17.55
N ARG A 2 -5.72 0.93 18.27
CA ARG A 2 -5.41 0.65 19.69
C ARG A 2 -4.36 -0.47 19.78
N ALA A 3 -3.10 -0.11 20.02
CA ALA A 3 -2.05 -1.00 20.54
C ALA A 3 -1.93 -2.38 19.86
N GLY A 4 -1.85 -2.43 18.53
CA GLY A 4 -1.55 -3.67 17.80
C GLY A 4 -2.70 -4.68 17.68
N VAL A 5 -3.95 -4.30 17.98
CA VAL A 5 -5.11 -5.14 17.68
C VAL A 5 -5.47 -4.99 16.20
N ILE A 6 -5.02 -5.95 15.37
CA ILE A 6 -5.46 -6.13 13.99
C ILE A 6 -6.97 -6.41 14.00
N THR A 7 -7.78 -5.39 13.68
CA THR A 7 -9.24 -5.54 13.65
C THR A 7 -9.68 -5.81 12.22
N ILE A 8 -9.52 -7.06 11.78
CA ILE A 8 -10.21 -7.52 10.58
C ILE A 8 -11.66 -7.79 11.00
N ASN A 9 -12.57 -6.93 10.54
CA ASN A 9 -13.99 -7.20 10.74
C ASN A 9 -14.37 -8.43 9.89
N ALA A 10 -14.88 -9.49 10.52
CA ALA A 10 -15.34 -10.69 9.83
C ALA A 10 -16.40 -10.37 8.74
N ALA A 11 -17.10 -9.24 8.86
CA ALA A 11 -18.02 -8.73 7.83
C ALA A 11 -17.32 -8.38 6.51
N GLU A 12 -16.02 -8.11 6.46
CA GLU A 12 -15.30 -7.84 5.21
C GLU A 12 -15.10 -9.08 4.33
N ALA A 13 -15.32 -10.27 4.90
CA ALA A 13 -15.40 -11.50 4.12
C ALA A 13 -16.71 -11.58 3.31
N ASP A 14 -17.72 -10.75 3.62
CA ASP A 14 -18.94 -10.59 2.82
C ASP A 14 -18.72 -9.62 1.66
N ASP A 15 -19.07 -10.06 0.45
CA ASP A 15 -18.84 -9.31 -0.79
C ASP A 15 -19.67 -8.03 -0.88
N LEU A 16 -20.90 -8.02 -0.36
CA LEU A 16 -21.78 -6.84 -0.39
C LEU A 16 -21.32 -5.79 0.60
N PHE A 17 -20.91 -6.22 1.81
CA PHE A 17 -20.35 -5.31 2.80
C PHE A 17 -19.06 -4.66 2.31
N ARG A 18 -18.17 -5.45 1.70
CA ARG A 18 -16.90 -4.95 1.18
C ARG A 18 -17.08 -4.00 -0.01
N GLU A 19 -18.04 -4.28 -0.90
CA GLU A 19 -18.34 -3.38 -2.02
C GLU A 19 -18.97 -2.06 -1.55
N ALA A 20 -19.83 -2.09 -0.54
CA ALA A 20 -20.37 -0.88 0.08
C ALA A 20 -19.25 -0.02 0.69
N MET A 21 -18.34 -0.64 1.45
CA MET A 21 -17.16 0.03 2.01
C MET A 21 -16.23 0.58 0.93
N ARG A 22 -15.99 -0.17 -0.15
CA ARG A 22 -15.18 0.30 -1.29
C ARG A 22 -15.74 1.59 -1.90
N ILE A 23 -17.07 1.65 -2.08
CA ILE A 23 -17.77 2.82 -2.62
C ILE A 23 -17.71 3.99 -1.62
N GLU A 24 -17.99 3.73 -0.34
CA GLU A 24 -17.98 4.74 0.73
C GLU A 24 -16.61 5.38 0.90
N MET A 25 -15.55 4.57 0.84
CA MET A 25 -14.16 5.02 1.00
C MET A 25 -13.55 5.55 -0.31
N GLY A 26 -14.27 5.48 -1.43
CA GLY A 26 -13.77 5.91 -2.75
C GLY A 26 -12.58 5.07 -3.25
N GLU A 27 -12.49 3.81 -2.83
CA GLU A 27 -11.37 2.93 -3.14
C GLU A 27 -11.53 2.32 -4.55
N PRO A 28 -10.48 2.32 -5.39
CA PRO A 28 -10.53 1.63 -6.68
C PRO A 28 -10.76 0.13 -6.52
N VAL A 29 -10.12 -0.47 -5.52
CA VAL A 29 -10.19 -1.90 -5.21
C VAL A 29 -10.10 -2.09 -3.70
N ARG A 30 -10.99 -2.89 -3.11
CA ARG A 30 -10.93 -3.32 -1.70
C ARG A 30 -10.91 -4.84 -1.61
N THR A 31 -9.88 -5.40 -0.97
CA THR A 31 -9.78 -6.85 -0.72
C THR A 31 -9.42 -7.11 0.73
N LEU A 32 -9.88 -8.25 1.27
CA LEU A 32 -9.56 -8.67 2.63
C LEU A 32 -8.04 -8.82 2.84
N LEU A 33 -7.34 -9.38 1.84
CA LEU A 33 -5.89 -9.54 1.88
C LEU A 33 -5.15 -8.19 1.84
N GLY A 34 -5.66 -7.23 1.07
CA GLY A 34 -5.13 -5.86 1.06
C GLY A 34 -5.26 -5.17 2.41
N HIS A 35 -6.42 -5.29 3.05
CA HIS A 35 -6.63 -4.74 4.39
C HIS A 35 -5.78 -5.44 5.45
N PHE A 36 -5.67 -6.78 5.41
CA PHE A 36 -4.75 -7.50 6.31
C PHE A 36 -3.30 -7.02 6.17
N ARG A 37 -2.83 -6.83 4.94
CA ARG A 37 -1.48 -6.31 4.69
C ARG A 37 -1.31 -4.90 5.26
N HIS A 38 -2.30 -4.02 5.08
CA HIS A 38 -2.31 -2.69 5.68
C HIS A 38 -2.19 -2.76 7.21
N GLU A 39 -3.06 -3.52 7.88
CA GLU A 39 -3.01 -3.68 9.35
C GLU A 39 -1.69 -4.30 9.84
N SER A 40 -1.11 -5.22 9.05
CA SER A 40 0.22 -5.76 9.37
C SER A 40 1.31 -4.67 9.29
N GLY A 41 1.16 -3.69 8.40
CA GLY A 41 2.09 -2.57 8.27
C GLY A 41 2.16 -1.73 9.55
N HIS A 42 1.01 -1.43 10.15
CA HIS A 42 0.94 -0.76 11.46
C HIS A 42 1.68 -1.55 12.54
N TYR A 43 1.48 -2.88 12.58
CA TYR A 43 2.16 -3.75 13.54
C TYR A 43 3.69 -3.78 13.32
N TYR A 44 4.12 -3.88 12.06
CA TYR A 44 5.54 -4.01 11.72
C TYR A 44 6.32 -2.71 11.80
N PHE A 45 5.67 -1.53 11.77
CA PHE A 45 6.37 -0.25 11.99
C PHE A 45 7.12 -0.23 13.32
N ASP A 46 6.44 -0.61 14.40
CA ASP A 46 7.05 -0.60 15.74
C ASP A 46 7.93 -1.81 16.00
N LEU A 47 7.70 -2.93 15.30
CA LEU A 47 8.46 -4.16 15.49
C LEU A 47 9.77 -4.17 14.71
N LEU A 48 9.79 -3.65 13.48
CA LEU A 48 10.96 -3.74 12.59
C LEU A 48 11.89 -2.54 12.70
N LEU A 49 11.34 -1.33 12.86
CA LEU A 49 12.15 -0.12 12.81
C LEU A 49 12.81 0.15 14.17
N ASP A 50 14.13 0.27 14.17
CA ASP A 50 14.86 0.87 15.28
C ASP A 50 14.68 2.40 15.32
N ASP A 51 15.22 3.06 16.36
CA ASP A 51 15.07 4.51 16.53
C ASP A 51 15.67 5.32 15.37
N ALA A 52 16.76 4.85 14.75
CA ALA A 52 17.39 5.55 13.63
C ALA A 52 16.54 5.39 12.36
N GLN A 53 16.04 4.18 12.10
CA GLN A 53 15.14 3.91 10.98
C GLN A 53 13.80 4.63 11.14
N LYS A 54 13.31 4.85 12.37
CA LYS A 54 12.13 5.70 12.61
C LYS A 54 12.37 7.16 12.24
N GLU A 55 13.57 7.70 12.45
CA GLU A 55 13.91 9.05 11.96
C GLU A 55 13.95 9.12 10.42
N ASP A 56 14.52 8.10 9.77
CA ASP A 56 14.51 8.01 8.30
C ASP A 56 13.07 7.88 7.75
N ALA A 57 12.22 7.10 8.41
CA ALA A 57 10.81 7.01 8.07
C ALA A 57 10.12 8.38 8.21
N ARG A 58 10.40 9.14 9.28
CA ARG A 58 9.85 10.50 9.45
C ARG A 58 10.26 11.46 8.34
N ALA A 59 11.47 11.33 7.81
CA ALA A 59 11.93 12.13 6.68
C ALA A 59 11.17 11.81 5.37
N LEU A 60 10.70 10.57 5.20
CA LEU A 60 10.03 10.10 3.99
C LEU A 60 8.50 10.20 4.03
N PHE A 61 7.90 9.79 5.15
CA PHE A 61 6.44 9.67 5.34
C PHE A 61 5.84 10.86 6.11
N GLY A 62 6.67 11.59 6.87
CA GLY A 62 6.24 12.59 7.83
C GLY A 62 6.22 12.05 9.27
N ASP A 63 5.95 12.94 10.22
CA ASP A 63 5.98 12.60 11.64
C ASP A 63 4.73 11.85 12.08
N GLU A 64 4.85 10.55 12.32
CA GLU A 64 3.77 9.66 12.73
C GLU A 64 3.27 9.94 14.15
N ARG A 65 3.95 10.78 14.92
CA ARG A 65 3.52 11.24 16.25
C ARG A 65 2.47 12.34 16.19
N ALA A 66 2.10 12.79 14.98
CA ALA A 66 0.98 13.70 14.79
C ALA A 66 -0.30 13.14 15.43
N ASP A 67 -1.23 14.04 15.80
CA ASP A 67 -2.49 13.63 16.41
C ASP A 67 -3.33 12.84 15.40
N TYR A 68 -3.36 11.52 15.59
CA TYR A 68 -3.97 10.57 14.68
C TYR A 68 -5.48 10.81 14.50
N ASP A 69 -6.22 10.93 15.61
CA ASP A 69 -7.67 11.09 15.58
C ASP A 69 -8.05 12.42 14.92
N ARG A 70 -7.28 13.48 15.20
CA ARG A 70 -7.47 14.78 14.56
C ARG A 70 -7.18 14.72 13.05
N ALA A 71 -6.07 14.10 12.64
CA ALA A 71 -5.69 14.01 11.24
C ALA A 71 -6.74 13.26 10.41
N LEU A 72 -7.28 12.16 10.95
CA LEU A 72 -8.39 11.42 10.33
C LEU A 72 -9.67 12.25 10.25
N ALA A 73 -10.02 12.98 11.31
CA ALA A 73 -11.20 13.84 11.29
C ALA A 73 -11.07 14.94 10.20
N GLU A 74 -9.89 15.54 10.06
CA GLU A 74 -9.59 16.51 9.01
C GLU A 74 -9.68 15.86 7.61
N TYR A 75 -9.16 14.65 7.42
CA TYR A 75 -9.27 13.89 6.17
C TYR A 75 -10.72 13.56 5.80
N TYR A 76 -11.54 13.07 6.72
CA TYR A 76 -12.95 12.74 6.42
C TYR A 76 -13.81 13.98 6.15
N GLN A 77 -13.40 15.15 6.64
CA GLN A 77 -14.08 16.42 6.35
C GLN A 77 -13.59 17.06 5.04
N GLY A 78 -12.29 16.99 4.76
CA GLY A 78 -11.63 17.71 3.66
C GLY A 78 -11.30 16.86 2.43
N GLY A 79 -11.36 15.54 2.56
CA GLY A 79 -10.85 14.60 1.56
C GLY A 79 -9.31 14.51 1.57
N PRO A 80 -8.73 13.85 0.54
CA PRO A 80 -7.29 13.68 0.44
C PRO A 80 -6.56 15.00 0.22
N ALA A 81 -5.29 15.05 0.64
CA ALA A 81 -4.46 16.23 0.46
C ALA A 81 -4.36 16.63 -1.02
N THR A 82 -4.39 17.93 -1.31
CA THR A 82 -4.26 18.44 -2.69
C THR A 82 -2.98 17.92 -3.36
N GLY A 83 -3.13 17.30 -4.53
CA GLY A 83 -2.03 16.72 -5.29
C GLY A 83 -1.47 15.43 -4.67
N TRP A 84 -2.29 14.69 -3.93
CA TRP A 84 -1.89 13.44 -3.29
C TRP A 84 -1.30 12.44 -4.29
N GLU A 85 -1.81 12.42 -5.53
CA GLU A 85 -1.42 11.51 -6.60
C GLU A 85 0.08 11.58 -6.95
N LYS A 86 0.74 12.68 -6.57
CA LYS A 86 2.17 12.91 -6.82
C LYS A 86 3.07 12.43 -5.68
N ARG A 87 2.51 12.17 -4.50
CA ARG A 87 3.26 11.94 -3.25
C ARG A 87 2.86 10.68 -2.49
N PHE A 88 1.63 10.23 -2.65
CA PHE A 88 1.03 9.14 -1.90
C PHE A 88 0.53 8.06 -2.86
N ILE A 89 0.61 6.80 -2.44
CA ILE A 89 0.21 5.66 -3.26
C ILE A 89 -1.31 5.56 -3.40
N SER A 90 -2.04 6.03 -2.39
CA SER A 90 -3.51 6.10 -2.37
C SER A 90 -3.98 7.45 -1.80
N PRO A 91 -5.25 7.82 -1.97
CA PRO A 91 -5.81 9.00 -1.31
C PRO A 91 -5.69 8.91 0.21
N TYR A 92 -5.97 7.73 0.78
CA TYR A 92 -5.99 7.50 2.22
C TYR A 92 -4.61 7.56 2.85
N ALA A 93 -3.55 7.18 2.12
CA ALA A 93 -2.17 7.40 2.54
C ALA A 93 -1.86 8.88 2.84
N SER A 94 -2.63 9.83 2.30
CA SER A 94 -2.46 11.26 2.64
C SER A 94 -3.11 11.69 3.96
N ALA A 95 -3.86 10.81 4.62
CA ALA A 95 -4.58 11.12 5.86
C ALA A 95 -3.63 11.31 7.06
N HIS A 96 -2.58 10.48 7.15
CA HIS A 96 -1.65 10.50 8.27
C HIS A 96 -0.34 9.78 7.89
N PRO A 97 0.85 10.18 8.38
CA PRO A 97 2.12 9.52 8.05
C PRO A 97 2.14 8.01 8.37
N PHE A 98 1.45 7.60 9.44
CA PHE A 98 1.30 6.19 9.79
C PHE A 98 0.46 5.40 8.78
N GLU A 99 -0.55 6.03 8.18
CA GLU A 99 -1.35 5.43 7.09
C GLU A 99 -0.56 5.38 5.78
N ASP A 100 0.25 6.40 5.50
CA ASP A 100 1.17 6.41 4.36
C ASP A 100 2.15 5.23 4.42
N TRP A 101 2.71 4.96 5.60
CA TRP A 101 3.52 3.78 5.83
C TRP A 101 2.74 2.48 5.60
N ALA A 102 1.58 2.31 6.22
CA ALA A 102 0.81 1.08 6.14
C ALA A 102 0.31 0.76 4.72
N GLU A 103 -0.09 1.79 3.97
CA GLU A 103 -0.46 1.68 2.56
C GLU A 103 0.75 1.30 1.69
N CYS A 104 1.89 1.97 1.87
CA CYS A 104 3.12 1.62 1.14
C CYS A 104 3.59 0.19 1.47
N TRP A 105 3.51 -0.22 2.74
CA TRP A 105 3.79 -1.57 3.20
C TRP A 105 2.89 -2.60 2.52
N SER A 106 1.58 -2.33 2.47
CA SER A 106 0.61 -3.22 1.83
C SER A 106 0.92 -3.44 0.35
N HIS A 107 1.24 -2.36 -0.36
CA HIS A 107 1.60 -2.41 -1.77
C HIS A 107 2.98 -3.05 -2.01
N TYR A 108 3.95 -2.84 -1.11
CA TYR A 108 5.23 -3.55 -1.15
C TYR A 108 5.03 -5.07 -1.04
N LEU A 109 4.25 -5.54 -0.06
CA LEU A 109 3.97 -6.97 0.09
C LEU A 109 3.19 -7.54 -1.10
N GLN A 110 2.31 -6.76 -1.71
CA GLN A 110 1.63 -7.16 -2.94
C GLN A 110 2.60 -7.31 -4.11
N ALA A 111 3.54 -6.37 -4.28
CA ALA A 111 4.56 -6.42 -5.31
C ALA A 111 5.48 -7.63 -5.15
N ARG A 112 5.99 -7.88 -3.93
CA ARG A 112 6.80 -9.06 -3.61
C ARG A 112 6.07 -10.36 -3.91
N ALA A 113 4.82 -10.49 -3.47
CA ALA A 113 4.03 -11.69 -3.75
C ALA A 113 3.80 -11.93 -5.25
N VAL A 114 3.60 -10.87 -6.04
CA VAL A 114 3.44 -10.98 -7.49
C VAL A 114 4.76 -11.36 -8.18
N LEU A 115 5.87 -10.78 -7.74
CA LEU A 115 7.21 -11.15 -8.22
C LEU A 115 7.53 -12.62 -7.94
N ASP A 116 7.24 -13.10 -6.74
CA ASP A 116 7.48 -14.51 -6.36
C ASP A 116 6.68 -15.47 -7.27
N VAL A 117 5.41 -15.15 -7.56
CA VAL A 117 4.57 -15.91 -8.49
C VAL A 117 5.11 -15.83 -9.92
N ALA A 118 5.52 -14.65 -10.36
CA ALA A 118 6.05 -14.44 -11.71
C ALA A 118 7.36 -15.22 -11.93
N GLU A 119 8.24 -15.27 -10.94
CA GLU A 119 9.47 -16.05 -10.97
C GLU A 119 9.16 -17.56 -10.98
N HIS A 120 8.29 -18.02 -10.07
CA HIS A 120 7.93 -19.44 -9.97
C HIS A 120 7.33 -19.99 -11.27
N HIS A 121 6.47 -19.20 -11.92
CA HIS A 121 5.80 -19.58 -13.16
C HIS A 121 6.50 -19.11 -14.44
N LYS A 122 7.64 -18.40 -14.32
CA LYS A 122 8.39 -17.84 -15.47
C LYS A 122 7.51 -16.97 -16.37
N VAL A 123 6.69 -16.11 -15.76
CA VAL A 123 5.74 -15.22 -16.47
C VAL A 123 6.48 -14.17 -17.28
N LEU A 124 7.53 -13.59 -16.69
CA LEU A 124 8.48 -12.77 -17.41
C LEU A 124 9.43 -13.73 -18.12
N GLY A 125 9.51 -13.69 -19.45
CA GLY A 125 10.36 -14.58 -20.24
C GLY A 125 11.87 -14.51 -19.94
N SER A 126 12.26 -13.70 -18.95
CA SER A 126 13.58 -13.51 -18.37
C SER A 126 13.52 -13.60 -16.83
N ALA A 127 14.66 -13.85 -16.20
CA ALA A 127 14.76 -13.78 -14.74
C ALA A 127 14.47 -12.36 -14.22
N LEU A 128 14.01 -12.27 -12.97
CA LEU A 128 13.89 -11.00 -12.26
C LEU A 128 15.24 -10.30 -12.20
N SER A 129 15.21 -8.98 -12.38
CA SER A 129 16.38 -8.12 -12.31
C SER A 129 16.66 -7.70 -10.86
N SER A 130 17.75 -6.94 -10.67
CA SER A 130 18.00 -6.27 -9.38
C SER A 130 17.06 -5.10 -9.11
N ASP A 131 16.37 -4.59 -10.14
CA ASP A 131 15.38 -3.53 -10.02
C ASP A 131 13.98 -4.15 -9.85
N TRP A 132 13.73 -4.64 -8.63
CA TRP A 132 12.47 -5.31 -8.29
C TRP A 132 11.25 -4.43 -8.55
N ALA A 133 11.38 -3.11 -8.36
CA ALA A 133 10.29 -2.17 -8.52
C ALA A 133 9.91 -2.00 -10.00
N SER A 134 10.90 -1.96 -10.91
CA SER A 134 10.66 -1.96 -12.35
C SER A 134 9.96 -3.25 -12.78
N ASP A 135 10.44 -4.41 -12.33
CA ASP A 135 9.86 -5.70 -12.69
C ASP A 135 8.41 -5.83 -12.19
N ALA A 136 8.14 -5.41 -10.94
CA ALA A 136 6.79 -5.43 -10.38
C ALA A 136 5.83 -4.55 -11.18
N ARG A 137 6.28 -3.35 -11.57
CA ARG A 137 5.48 -2.42 -12.38
C ARG A 137 5.17 -2.99 -13.76
N GLU A 138 6.12 -3.65 -14.41
CA GLU A 138 5.89 -4.31 -15.70
C GLU A 138 4.81 -5.38 -15.57
N ILE A 139 4.87 -6.21 -14.52
CA ILE A 139 3.85 -7.24 -14.28
C ILE A 139 2.48 -6.61 -14.00
N PHE A 140 2.40 -5.57 -13.16
CA PHE A 140 1.13 -4.88 -12.88
C PHE A 140 0.51 -4.25 -14.13
N LEU A 141 1.32 -3.60 -14.97
CA LEU A 141 0.85 -3.04 -16.24
C LEU A 141 0.31 -4.15 -17.16
N THR A 142 1.06 -5.24 -17.29
CA THR A 142 0.66 -6.40 -18.08
C THR A 142 -0.67 -6.98 -17.58
N LEU A 143 -0.82 -7.15 -16.26
CA LEU A 143 -2.03 -7.66 -15.64
C LEU A 143 -3.23 -6.74 -15.87
N ASN A 144 -3.04 -5.43 -15.75
CA ASN A 144 -4.10 -4.45 -16.03
C ASN A 144 -4.56 -4.54 -17.49
N ASP A 145 -3.63 -4.66 -18.44
CA ASP A 145 -3.97 -4.80 -19.86
C ASP A 145 -4.75 -6.09 -20.15
N PHE A 146 -4.38 -7.21 -19.50
CA PHE A 146 -5.17 -8.44 -19.55
C PHE A 146 -6.59 -8.21 -19.01
N CYS A 147 -6.74 -7.60 -17.84
CA CYS A 147 -8.04 -7.31 -17.23
C CYS A 147 -8.92 -6.47 -18.16
N ARG A 148 -8.39 -5.38 -18.71
CA ARG A 148 -9.12 -4.52 -19.66
C ARG A 148 -9.56 -5.31 -20.90
N ARG A 149 -8.73 -6.21 -21.42
CA ARG A 149 -9.04 -7.01 -22.62
C ARG A 149 -10.21 -7.99 -22.43
N ILE A 150 -10.43 -8.44 -21.20
CA ILE A 150 -11.54 -9.34 -20.84
C ILE A 150 -12.72 -8.60 -20.18
N GLY A 151 -12.74 -7.27 -20.24
CA GLY A 151 -13.83 -6.45 -19.69
C GLY A 151 -13.84 -6.35 -18.17
N ARG A 152 -12.70 -6.55 -17.50
CA ARG A 152 -12.52 -6.32 -16.06
C ARG A 152 -11.80 -4.99 -15.80
N GLN A 153 -12.02 -4.46 -14.60
CA GLN A 153 -11.26 -3.31 -14.09
C GLN A 153 -9.79 -3.69 -13.86
N ASP A 154 -8.92 -2.69 -13.82
CA ASP A 154 -7.50 -2.85 -13.50
C ASP A 154 -7.32 -3.59 -12.18
N ALA A 155 -6.45 -4.60 -12.17
CA ALA A 155 -6.12 -5.34 -10.95
C ALA A 155 -5.25 -4.52 -9.99
N TYR A 156 -4.47 -3.58 -10.54
CA TYR A 156 -3.59 -2.70 -9.79
C TYR A 156 -3.63 -1.27 -10.36
N PRO A 157 -4.66 -0.47 -10.05
CA PRO A 157 -4.84 0.89 -10.58
C PRO A 157 -4.00 1.96 -9.82
N TYR A 158 -2.85 1.60 -9.26
CA TYR A 158 -2.02 2.49 -8.46
C TYR A 158 -0.77 2.92 -9.21
N LEU A 159 -0.33 4.15 -8.96
CA LEU A 159 0.86 4.73 -9.57
C LEU A 159 1.97 4.85 -8.53
N TRP A 160 3.21 4.63 -8.97
CA TRP A 160 4.40 4.81 -8.14
C TRP A 160 5.18 6.03 -8.63
N PRO A 161 4.75 7.26 -8.30
CA PRO A 161 5.57 8.44 -8.53
C PRO A 161 6.86 8.36 -7.70
N LYS A 162 7.86 9.18 -8.05
CA LYS A 162 9.18 9.15 -7.39
C LYS A 162 9.12 9.12 -5.84
N PRO A 163 8.30 9.95 -5.16
CA PRO A 163 8.22 9.88 -3.70
C PRO A 163 7.69 8.54 -3.16
N VAL A 164 6.78 7.89 -3.88
CA VAL A 164 6.27 6.57 -3.51
C VAL A 164 7.34 5.50 -3.74
N LEU A 165 8.10 5.59 -4.83
CA LEU A 165 9.25 4.69 -5.05
C LEU A 165 10.27 4.81 -3.93
N GLU A 166 10.61 6.02 -3.50
CA GLU A 166 11.56 6.25 -2.39
C GLU A 166 11.10 5.59 -1.09
N LYS A 167 9.79 5.66 -0.79
CA LYS A 167 9.15 5.00 0.36
C LYS A 167 9.17 3.48 0.24
N LEU A 168 8.82 2.94 -0.92
CA LEU A 168 8.84 1.51 -1.20
C LEU A 168 10.26 0.93 -1.11
N GLU A 169 11.26 1.65 -1.63
CA GLU A 169 12.67 1.29 -1.52
C GLU A 169 13.17 1.34 -0.07
N PHE A 170 12.66 2.27 0.74
CA PHE A 170 12.95 2.27 2.17
C PHE A 170 12.42 1.01 2.86
N ILE A 171 11.17 0.64 2.60
CA ILE A 171 10.58 -0.60 3.13
C ILE A 171 11.38 -1.83 2.69
N HIS A 172 11.76 -1.88 1.41
CA HIS A 172 12.58 -2.97 0.87
C HIS A 172 13.90 -3.12 1.64
N ARG A 173 14.64 -2.02 1.85
CA ARG A 173 15.91 -2.03 2.59
C ARG A 173 15.77 -2.46 4.05
N VAL A 174 14.68 -2.09 4.71
CA VAL A 174 14.41 -2.47 6.11
C VAL A 174 14.13 -3.97 6.23
N ILE A 175 13.52 -4.59 5.21
CA ILE A 175 13.18 -6.01 5.22
C ILE A 175 14.37 -6.88 4.81
N ASP A 176 15.19 -6.39 3.86
CA ASP A 176 16.33 -7.13 3.31
C ASP A 176 17.64 -6.93 4.11
N SER A 177 17.63 -6.13 5.18
CA SER A 177 18.76 -5.93 6.11
C SER A 177 18.90 -7.03 7.15
#